data_AF-A0A925NPW3-F1
#
_entry.id   AF-A0A925NPW3-F1
#
_cell.length_a   1.000
_cell.length_b   1.000
_cell.length_c   1.000
_cell.angle_alpha   90.00
_cell.angle_beta   90.00
_cell.angle_gamma   90.00
#
_symmetry.space_group_name_H-M   'P 1'
#
loop_
_entity.id
_entity.type
_entity.pdbx_description
1 polymer ?
#
loop_
_entity_poly.entity_id
_entity_poly.type
_entity_poly.pdbx_seq_one_letter_code
_entity_poly.pdbx_strand_id
1 'polypeptide(L)'
;TLFNERAKWHLLARMIPLAENNYNVCELGPRGTGKSHIYKEISPNSILVSGGQSTVANLFYNMGSRKVGLVGLWDVVAFDEVAGMTFKDHDGVQIMKDYMASGSFSRGRDAISASASMVFVGNINQSVESLVKTSHLFAPFPEGMIDTAFFDRFHAYIPGWEIPKMRPEFFTNQYGMIVDYLAEYLREMRKISCADAIDKFFKLGNNLNQRDTIAVRKTVSGLLKLLYPHGDFPKEGVARCLEYALEARRRVKEQLKKLGGMEFYDVHFSYIDNETLEERFVSVLEQGGGGLIAEGQLKPGALHTVAPGSNGMLGLYRIELQSTPGNGKLSLSGLGSNANSKEPIRIAFDYFKANVGRVSAAAKANDHDYHLSVVELHNTGPTDQMTLPAFVALCSVLLGRSIQSQMVVLGNMSLGGNITPVQNLAESLQAAFDSGAKRILIPMSSVSAIATVPGELFAKFQTSFYSDPVDAVFKALGVE
;
A
#
# COMPACT_ATOMS: atom_id res chain seq x y z
N THR A 1 28.70 9.51 7.89
CA THR A 1 27.39 9.95 8.42
C THR A 1 26.76 8.81 9.19
N LEU A 2 26.08 9.07 10.31
CA LEU A 2 25.44 8.03 11.15
C LEU A 2 24.06 7.58 10.63
N PHE A 3 23.46 8.32 9.70
CA PHE A 3 22.20 7.93 9.05
C PHE A 3 22.45 6.90 7.94
N ASN A 4 21.58 5.90 7.86
CA ASN A 4 21.49 5.03 6.69
C ASN A 4 20.99 5.80 5.47
N GLU A 5 21.13 5.23 4.28
CA GLU A 5 20.75 5.90 3.03
C GLU A 5 19.26 6.31 3.00
N ARG A 6 18.33 5.44 3.41
CA ARG A 6 16.89 5.74 3.41
C ARG A 6 16.54 6.94 4.29
N ALA A 7 17.08 6.98 5.51
CA ALA A 7 16.88 8.10 6.43
C ALA A 7 17.41 9.42 5.83
N LYS A 8 18.53 9.41 5.10
CA LYS A 8 19.03 10.62 4.40
C LYS A 8 18.02 11.11 3.36
N TRP A 9 17.46 10.21 2.56
CA TRP A 9 16.44 10.58 1.56
C TRP A 9 15.18 11.15 2.20
N HIS A 10 14.70 10.56 3.30
CA HIS A 10 13.55 11.12 4.02
C HIS A 10 13.83 12.49 4.63
N LEU A 11 15.05 12.70 5.16
CA LEU A 11 15.48 14.01 5.67
C LEU A 11 15.54 15.07 4.54
N LEU A 12 16.05 14.71 3.36
CA LEU A 12 16.03 15.59 2.19
C LEU A 12 14.62 15.87 1.70
N ALA A 13 13.73 14.88 1.72
CA ALA A 13 12.34 15.04 1.30
C ALA A 13 11.59 16.07 2.13
N ARG A 14 11.92 16.24 3.42
CA ARG A 14 11.37 17.30 4.27
C ARG A 14 11.71 18.71 3.80
N MET A 15 12.79 18.88 3.02
CA MET A 15 13.20 20.18 2.49
C MET A 15 12.54 20.52 1.15
N ILE A 16 11.93 19.54 0.46
CA ILE A 16 11.26 19.77 -0.83
C ILE A 16 10.18 20.87 -0.75
N PRO A 17 9.30 20.92 0.27
CA PRO A 17 8.32 21.99 0.41
C PRO A 17 8.92 23.39 0.41
N LEU A 18 10.19 23.56 0.83
CA LEU A 18 10.90 24.83 0.86
C LEU A 18 11.44 25.21 -0.53
N ALA A 19 11.83 24.23 -1.36
CA ALA A 19 12.44 24.43 -2.68
C ALA A 19 11.47 24.33 -3.87
N GLU A 20 10.25 23.85 -3.64
CA GLU A 20 9.23 23.58 -4.67
C GLU A 20 7.90 24.25 -4.32
N ASN A 21 7.28 24.91 -5.30
CA ASN A 21 6.02 25.63 -5.10
C ASN A 21 4.83 24.68 -4.99
N ASN A 22 3.91 25.00 -4.07
CA ASN A 22 2.68 24.24 -3.85
C ASN A 22 2.98 22.73 -3.75
N TYR A 23 3.99 22.35 -2.98
CA TYR A 23 4.38 20.96 -2.77
C TYR A 23 3.79 20.45 -1.46
N ASN A 24 2.63 19.80 -1.58
CA ASN A 24 1.88 19.30 -0.43
C ASN A 24 2.36 17.92 -0.01
N VAL A 25 2.67 17.72 1.27
CA VAL A 25 3.24 16.47 1.79
C VAL A 25 2.71 16.18 3.18
N CYS A 26 2.66 14.89 3.52
CA CYS A 26 2.39 14.44 4.87
C CYS A 26 3.60 13.66 5.43
N GLU A 27 3.95 13.92 6.69
CA GLU A 27 4.91 13.15 7.46
C GLU A 27 4.30 12.69 8.77
N LEU A 28 4.13 11.38 8.93
CA LEU A 28 3.67 10.77 10.17
C LEU A 28 4.76 9.84 10.72
N GLY A 29 5.04 9.95 12.01
CA GLY A 29 6.09 9.15 12.64
C GLY A 29 6.23 9.41 14.14
N PRO A 30 7.17 8.73 14.81
CA PRO A 30 7.35 8.85 16.25
C PRO A 30 7.74 10.26 16.68
N ARG A 31 7.57 10.55 17.97
CA ARG A 31 8.02 11.81 18.58
C ARG A 31 9.56 11.89 18.59
N GLY A 32 10.09 13.11 18.46
CA GLY A 32 11.52 13.38 18.59
C GLY A 32 12.36 13.15 17.31
N THR A 33 11.75 13.06 16.14
CA THR A 33 12.46 12.88 14.85
C THR A 33 12.86 14.20 14.18
N GLY A 34 12.62 15.35 14.82
CA GLY A 34 12.91 16.68 14.27
C GLY A 34 11.92 17.17 13.21
N LYS A 35 10.78 16.48 13.02
CA LYS A 35 9.78 16.78 11.99
C LYS A 35 9.20 18.20 12.03
N SER A 36 8.86 18.72 13.21
CA SER A 36 8.35 20.10 13.34
C SER A 36 9.46 21.15 13.32
N HIS A 37 10.67 20.78 13.75
CA HIS A 37 11.81 21.69 13.86
C HIS A 37 12.23 22.26 12.50
N ILE A 38 12.22 21.42 11.46
CA ILE A 38 12.64 21.83 10.12
C ILE A 38 11.77 22.98 9.56
N TYR A 39 10.45 22.92 9.76
CA TYR A 39 9.52 23.93 9.24
C TYR A 39 9.43 25.17 10.14
N LYS A 40 10.04 25.13 11.33
CA LYS A 40 10.07 26.27 12.25
C LYS A 40 11.38 27.04 12.17
N GLU A 41 12.50 26.34 12.03
CA GLU A 41 13.83 26.94 12.26
C GLU A 41 14.68 27.10 10.99
N ILE A 42 14.35 26.44 9.87
CA ILE A 42 15.19 26.48 8.66
C ILE A 42 14.92 27.67 7.74
N SER A 43 13.72 28.24 7.77
CA SER A 43 13.37 29.36 6.90
C SER A 43 12.49 30.37 7.63
N PRO A 44 12.82 31.67 7.57
CA PRO A 44 11.96 32.73 8.10
C PRO A 44 10.69 32.91 7.26
N ASN A 45 10.58 32.23 6.10
CA ASN A 45 9.40 32.25 5.22
C ASN A 45 8.54 30.98 5.39
N SER A 46 8.73 30.22 6.48
CA SER A 46 7.88 29.09 6.85
C SER A 46 7.15 29.38 8.17
N ILE A 47 5.90 28.94 8.27
CA ILE A 47 5.11 29.01 9.51
C ILE A 47 4.66 27.63 9.97
N LEU A 48 4.89 27.35 11.25
CA LEU A 48 4.36 26.17 11.93
C LEU A 48 3.10 26.55 12.72
N VAL A 49 1.96 26.01 12.31
CA VAL A 49 0.68 26.16 12.99
C VAL A 49 0.56 25.02 14.01
N SER A 50 0.68 25.36 15.29
CA SER A 50 0.51 24.43 16.42
C SER A 50 -0.79 24.73 17.18
N GLY A 51 -1.56 23.70 17.51
CA GLY A 51 -2.70 23.81 18.44
C GLY A 51 -4.07 24.00 17.78
N GLY A 52 -4.79 22.89 17.62
CA GLY A 52 -6.22 22.74 17.88
C GLY A 52 -7.25 23.37 16.94
N GLN A 53 -7.11 24.64 16.54
CA GLN A 53 -8.17 25.35 15.82
C GLN A 53 -7.59 26.37 14.83
N SER A 54 -7.51 25.98 13.55
CA SER A 54 -7.28 26.91 12.45
C SER A 54 -8.59 27.18 11.73
N THR A 55 -8.84 28.42 11.34
CA THR A 55 -10.04 28.81 10.58
C THR A 55 -9.68 29.01 9.12
N VAL A 56 -10.68 28.84 8.24
CA VAL A 56 -10.52 29.12 6.81
C VAL A 56 -10.12 30.58 6.57
N ALA A 57 -10.62 31.50 7.39
CA ALA A 57 -10.26 32.92 7.34
C ALA A 57 -8.77 33.16 7.60
N ASN A 58 -8.18 32.48 8.58
CA ASN A 58 -6.76 32.64 8.91
C ASN A 58 -5.85 32.02 7.83
N LEU A 59 -6.26 30.89 7.26
CA LEU A 59 -5.45 30.21 6.25
C LEU A 59 -5.52 30.88 4.89
N PHE A 60 -6.71 31.26 4.43
CA PHE A 60 -6.94 31.68 3.04
C PHE A 60 -7.21 33.17 2.90
N TYR A 61 -8.32 33.67 3.42
CA TYR A 61 -8.70 35.07 3.23
C TYR A 61 -9.76 35.53 4.22
N ASN A 62 -9.52 36.58 4.97
CA ASN A 62 -10.49 37.10 5.91
C ASN A 62 -11.42 38.11 5.21
N MET A 63 -12.72 37.77 5.11
CA MET A 63 -13.73 38.63 4.44
C MET A 63 -13.97 39.95 5.18
N GLY A 64 -13.86 39.96 6.51
CA GLY A 64 -14.08 41.14 7.34
C GLY A 64 -12.92 42.14 7.26
N SER A 65 -11.67 41.66 7.28
CA SER A 65 -10.48 42.51 7.18
C SER A 65 -9.94 42.69 5.76
N ARG A 66 -10.47 41.95 4.77
CA ARG A 66 -10.02 41.91 3.37
C ARG A 66 -8.52 41.62 3.20
N LYS A 67 -7.97 40.77 4.07
CA LYS A 67 -6.56 40.37 4.03
C LYS A 67 -6.41 38.91 3.65
N VAL A 68 -5.38 38.63 2.85
CA VAL A 68 -4.96 37.27 2.52
C VAL A 68 -4.39 36.60 3.77
N GLY A 69 -4.73 35.33 3.95
CA GLY A 69 -4.30 34.49 5.06
C GLY A 69 -2.90 33.92 4.84
N LEU A 70 -2.54 32.95 5.68
CA LEU A 70 -1.20 32.37 5.72
C LEU A 70 -0.69 31.87 4.36
N VAL A 71 -1.55 31.24 3.54
CA VAL A 71 -1.10 30.66 2.27
C VAL A 71 -0.63 31.71 1.25
N GLY A 72 -1.03 32.98 1.39
CA GLY A 72 -0.54 34.05 0.51
C GLY A 72 0.66 34.82 1.06
N LEU A 73 1.09 34.53 2.29
CA LEU A 73 2.17 35.26 2.97
C LEU A 73 3.43 34.42 3.16
N TRP A 74 3.28 33.09 3.24
CA TRP A 74 4.35 32.16 3.59
C TRP A 74 4.69 31.24 2.42
N ASP A 75 5.96 30.84 2.31
CA ASP A 75 6.39 29.84 1.31
C ASP A 75 5.95 28.42 1.74
N VAL A 76 5.87 28.17 3.05
CA VAL A 76 5.42 26.90 3.62
C VAL A 76 4.50 27.16 4.81
N VAL A 77 3.35 26.47 4.81
CA VAL A 77 2.43 26.40 5.93
C VAL A 77 2.42 24.96 6.44
N ALA A 78 3.04 24.73 7.59
CA ALA A 78 3.13 23.43 8.22
C ALA A 78 2.13 23.31 9.38
N PHE A 79 1.40 22.22 9.43
CA PHE A 79 0.46 21.88 10.49
C PHE A 79 1.10 20.84 11.40
N ASP A 80 1.34 21.19 12.67
CA ASP A 80 1.80 20.22 13.67
C ASP A 80 0.61 19.55 14.35
N GLU A 81 0.82 18.32 14.80
CA GLU A 81 -0.19 17.50 15.48
C GLU A 81 -1.51 17.40 14.71
N VAL A 82 -1.46 16.92 13.47
CA VAL A 82 -2.64 16.82 12.59
C VAL A 82 -3.85 16.13 13.22
N ALA A 83 -3.64 15.18 14.14
CA ALA A 83 -4.71 14.50 14.89
C ALA A 83 -5.57 15.46 15.74
N GLY A 84 -5.01 16.59 16.18
CA GLY A 84 -5.72 17.60 16.97
C GLY A 84 -6.36 18.70 16.12
N MET A 85 -6.25 18.65 14.79
CA MET A 85 -6.82 19.69 13.93
C MET A 85 -8.34 19.62 13.92
N THR A 86 -8.99 20.72 14.28
CA THR A 86 -10.43 20.91 14.08
C THR A 86 -10.69 22.16 13.26
N PHE A 87 -11.48 22.03 12.20
CA PHE A 87 -11.98 23.15 11.42
C PHE A 87 -13.37 23.51 11.92
N LYS A 88 -13.58 24.78 12.28
CA LYS A 88 -14.90 25.29 12.67
C LYS A 88 -15.88 25.36 11.49
N ASP A 89 -15.33 25.54 10.28
CA ASP A 89 -16.09 25.67 9.05
C ASP A 89 -16.01 24.35 8.27
N HIS A 90 -17.17 23.78 7.89
CA HIS A 90 -17.23 22.56 7.07
C HIS A 90 -16.56 22.70 5.69
N ASP A 91 -16.41 23.93 5.18
CA ASP A 91 -15.84 24.20 3.86
C ASP A 91 -14.31 24.23 3.82
N GLY A 92 -13.62 24.15 4.97
CA GLY A 92 -12.17 24.35 5.03
C GLY A 92 -11.38 23.32 4.25
N VAL A 93 -11.77 22.05 4.34
CA VAL A 93 -11.13 20.95 3.59
C VAL A 93 -11.37 21.12 2.09
N GLN A 94 -12.56 21.57 1.68
CA GLN A 94 -12.87 21.78 0.25
C GLN A 94 -11.98 22.87 -0.37
N ILE A 95 -11.82 24.01 0.31
CA ILE A 95 -10.94 25.09 -0.17
C ILE A 95 -9.48 24.63 -0.21
N MET A 96 -9.04 23.81 0.75
CA MET A 96 -7.73 23.18 0.69
C MET A 96 -7.56 22.27 -0.53
N LYS A 97 -8.56 21.44 -0.87
CA LYS A 97 -8.50 20.58 -2.06
C LYS A 97 -8.27 21.41 -3.33
N ASP A 98 -9.01 22.51 -3.47
CA ASP A 98 -8.93 23.38 -4.65
C ASP A 98 -7.57 24.10 -4.73
N TYR A 99 -7.08 24.61 -3.59
CA TYR A 99 -5.77 25.25 -3.48
C TYR A 99 -4.61 24.28 -3.73
N MET A 100 -4.66 23.09 -3.14
CA MET A 100 -3.62 22.07 -3.30
C MET A 100 -3.58 21.51 -4.72
N ALA A 101 -4.67 21.62 -5.48
CA ALA A 101 -4.72 21.21 -6.88
C ALA A 101 -4.21 22.29 -7.84
N SER A 102 -4.55 23.55 -7.58
CA SER A 102 -4.39 24.64 -8.56
C SER A 102 -3.38 25.71 -8.17
N GLY A 103 -2.95 25.78 -6.90
CA GLY A 103 -2.21 26.92 -6.35
C GLY A 103 -3.07 28.19 -6.23
N SER A 104 -4.39 28.08 -6.35
CA SER A 104 -5.31 29.21 -6.26
C SER A 104 -6.57 28.86 -5.49
N PHE A 105 -7.23 29.86 -4.93
CA PHE A 105 -8.50 29.67 -4.24
C PHE A 105 -9.44 30.84 -4.53
N SER A 106 -10.74 30.54 -4.55
CA SER A 106 -11.78 31.53 -4.81
C SER A 106 -12.48 31.89 -3.50
N ARG A 107 -12.43 33.17 -3.12
CA ARG A 107 -13.22 33.67 -1.99
C ARG A 107 -13.73 35.08 -2.28
N GLY A 108 -15.03 35.22 -2.46
CA GLY A 108 -15.64 36.47 -2.93
C GLY A 108 -15.74 36.52 -4.45
N ARG A 109 -15.34 37.64 -5.08
CA ARG A 109 -15.43 37.85 -6.54
C ARG A 109 -14.14 37.53 -7.31
N ASP A 110 -13.00 37.46 -6.63
CA ASP A 110 -11.69 37.30 -7.27
C ASP A 110 -11.01 35.98 -6.88
N ALA A 111 -10.32 35.36 -7.84
CA ALA A 111 -9.45 34.22 -7.59
C ALA A 111 -8.07 34.70 -7.13
N ILE A 112 -7.60 34.19 -5.99
CA ILE A 112 -6.31 34.57 -5.40
C ILE A 112 -5.33 33.43 -5.66
N SER A 113 -4.21 33.75 -6.30
CA SER A 113 -3.10 32.81 -6.53
C SER A 113 -2.07 32.90 -5.41
N ALA A 114 -1.53 31.76 -4.99
CA ALA A 114 -0.53 31.65 -3.95
C ALA A 114 0.40 30.45 -4.22
N SER A 115 1.61 30.49 -3.67
CA SER A 115 2.65 29.48 -3.94
C SER A 115 2.99 28.61 -2.73
N ALA A 116 2.38 28.86 -1.57
CA ALA A 116 2.65 28.15 -0.33
C ALA A 116 2.49 26.63 -0.47
N SER A 117 3.47 25.90 0.06
CA SER A 117 3.39 24.45 0.21
C SER A 117 2.69 24.09 1.52
N MET A 118 1.79 23.10 1.52
CA MET A 118 1.13 22.63 2.73
C MET A 118 1.78 21.36 3.28
N VAL A 119 2.22 21.39 4.53
CA VAL A 119 2.89 20.26 5.18
C VAL A 119 2.05 19.79 6.36
N PHE A 120 1.80 18.49 6.45
CA PHE A 120 0.99 17.89 7.51
C PHE A 120 1.85 16.96 8.34
N VAL A 121 2.11 17.34 9.58
CA VAL A 121 3.03 16.65 10.50
C VAL A 121 2.26 16.01 11.64
N GLY A 122 2.49 14.72 11.89
CA GLY A 122 1.74 14.00 12.90
C GLY A 122 2.50 12.89 13.58
N ASN A 123 1.87 12.37 14.63
CA ASN A 123 2.39 11.25 15.41
C ASN A 123 1.67 9.96 15.02
N ILE A 124 2.45 8.89 14.87
CA ILE A 124 1.93 7.52 14.84
C ILE A 124 2.17 6.90 16.22
N ASN A 125 1.09 6.48 16.87
CA ASN A 125 1.13 5.91 18.22
C ASN A 125 1.08 4.36 18.24
N GLN A 126 0.81 3.74 17.09
CA GLN A 126 0.75 2.28 16.91
C GLN A 126 1.90 1.81 16.00
N SER A 127 2.23 0.53 15.97
CA SER A 127 3.22 0.04 15.00
C SER A 127 2.69 0.17 13.57
N VAL A 128 3.60 0.48 12.63
CA VAL A 128 3.26 0.62 11.20
C VAL A 128 2.67 -0.69 10.67
N GLU A 129 3.25 -1.83 11.05
CA GLU A 129 2.74 -3.15 10.69
C GLU A 129 1.29 -3.36 11.15
N SER A 130 0.95 -2.90 12.36
CA SER A 130 -0.43 -2.97 12.85
C SER A 130 -1.34 -2.06 12.03
N LEU A 131 -0.96 -0.79 11.83
CA LEU A 131 -1.77 0.19 11.08
C LEU A 131 -2.03 -0.25 9.63
N VAL A 132 -1.01 -0.79 8.97
CA VAL A 132 -1.13 -1.31 7.61
C VAL A 132 -2.08 -2.50 7.56
N LYS A 133 -2.10 -3.35 8.59
CA LYS A 133 -2.96 -4.55 8.66
C LYS A 133 -4.38 -4.26 9.11
N THR A 134 -4.60 -3.26 9.97
CA THR A 134 -5.92 -2.99 10.58
C THR A 134 -6.66 -1.80 9.98
N SER A 135 -5.97 -0.91 9.27
CA SER A 135 -6.52 0.34 8.74
C SER A 135 -5.64 0.87 7.59
N HIS A 136 -5.27 2.15 7.63
CA HIS A 136 -4.45 2.86 6.66
C HIS A 136 -3.48 3.83 7.36
N LEU A 137 -2.41 4.23 6.67
CA LEU A 137 -1.37 5.10 7.23
C LEU A 137 -1.84 6.55 7.48
N PHE A 138 -3.01 6.94 6.96
CA PHE A 138 -3.64 8.24 7.25
C PHE A 138 -4.56 8.23 8.48
N ALA A 139 -4.70 7.11 9.19
CA ALA A 139 -5.56 7.00 10.37
C ALA A 139 -5.33 8.05 11.47
N PRO A 140 -4.12 8.64 11.64
CA PRO A 140 -3.93 9.74 12.58
C PRO A 140 -4.62 11.06 12.21
N PHE A 141 -5.18 11.22 10.99
CA PHE A 141 -5.95 12.41 10.65
C PHE A 141 -7.33 12.41 11.34
N PRO A 142 -7.92 13.58 11.62
CA PRO A 142 -9.28 13.68 12.14
C PRO A 142 -10.29 13.07 11.17
N GLU A 143 -11.34 12.41 11.67
CA GLU A 143 -12.35 11.73 10.84
C GLU A 143 -12.94 12.65 9.75
N GLY A 144 -13.22 13.91 10.08
CA GLY A 144 -13.73 14.91 9.12
C GLY A 144 -12.75 15.31 8.01
N MET A 145 -11.49 14.88 8.07
CA MET A 145 -10.47 15.09 7.04
C MET A 145 -10.08 13.79 6.32
N ILE A 146 -10.59 12.63 6.74
CA ILE A 146 -10.35 11.36 6.05
C ILE A 146 -11.20 11.36 4.77
N ASP A 147 -10.60 11.85 3.71
CA ASP A 147 -11.25 12.04 2.40
C ASP A 147 -10.25 11.70 1.29
N THR A 148 -10.64 10.78 0.41
CA THR A 148 -9.78 10.29 -0.67
C THR A 148 -9.36 11.41 -1.63
N ALA A 149 -10.25 12.34 -1.96
CA ALA A 149 -9.95 13.47 -2.84
C ALA A 149 -8.98 14.47 -2.19
N PHE A 150 -9.00 14.63 -0.87
CA PHE A 150 -8.03 15.43 -0.11
C PHE A 150 -6.66 14.76 -0.08
N PHE A 151 -6.58 13.48 0.31
CA PHE A 151 -5.31 12.76 0.37
C PHE A 151 -4.66 12.56 -1.00
N ASP A 152 -5.46 12.47 -2.07
CA ASP A 152 -4.96 12.44 -3.44
C ASP A 152 -4.24 13.73 -3.86
N ARG A 153 -4.39 14.84 -3.11
CA ARG A 153 -3.63 16.08 -3.31
C ARG A 153 -2.23 16.08 -2.68
N PHE A 154 -1.85 15.04 -1.94
CA PHE A 154 -0.49 14.91 -1.42
C PHE A 154 0.47 14.42 -2.49
N HIS A 155 1.53 15.18 -2.76
CA HIS A 155 2.57 14.77 -3.70
C HIS A 155 3.41 13.61 -3.12
N ALA A 156 3.58 13.54 -1.81
CA ALA A 156 4.34 12.50 -1.13
C ALA A 156 3.79 12.17 0.27
N TYR A 157 4.08 10.94 0.70
CA TYR A 157 4.02 10.53 2.10
C TYR A 157 5.44 10.19 2.57
N ILE A 158 5.95 10.94 3.56
CA ILE A 158 7.26 10.70 4.17
C ILE A 158 7.08 9.75 5.38
N PRO A 159 7.68 8.54 5.36
CA PRO A 159 7.59 7.58 6.45
C PRO A 159 8.47 8.01 7.63
N GLY A 160 7.92 8.85 8.51
CA GLY A 160 8.67 9.42 9.64
C GLY A 160 9.18 8.38 10.63
N TRP A 161 8.64 7.15 10.62
CA TRP A 161 9.14 6.01 11.40
C TRP A 161 10.47 5.43 10.93
N GLU A 162 10.87 5.69 9.68
CA GLU A 162 12.18 5.31 9.16
C GLU A 162 13.28 6.31 9.55
N ILE A 163 12.90 7.47 10.09
CA ILE A 163 13.83 8.47 10.60
C ILE A 163 14.08 8.21 12.10
N PRO A 164 15.33 7.96 12.51
CA PRO A 164 15.63 7.70 13.92
C PRO A 164 15.36 8.96 14.76
N LYS A 165 15.03 8.75 16.04
CA LYS A 165 14.89 9.86 17.00
C LYS A 165 16.21 10.61 17.11
N MET A 166 16.14 11.94 17.09
CA MET A 166 17.32 12.81 17.16
C MET A 166 18.10 12.55 18.46
N ARG A 167 19.42 12.38 18.33
CA ARG A 167 20.37 12.18 19.42
C ARG A 167 21.57 13.09 19.24
N PRO A 168 22.29 13.46 20.32
CA PRO A 168 23.50 14.29 20.24
C PRO A 168 24.52 13.79 19.21
N GLU A 169 24.65 12.48 19.07
CA GLU A 169 25.56 11.82 18.12
C GLU A 169 25.31 12.23 16.66
N PHE A 170 24.07 12.58 16.29
CA PHE A 170 23.73 12.96 14.91
C PHE A 170 24.13 14.39 14.54
N PHE A 171 24.53 15.22 15.51
CA PHE A 171 25.02 16.56 15.22
C PHE A 171 26.49 16.52 14.81
N THR A 172 26.82 17.30 13.79
CA THR A 172 28.21 17.45 13.37
C THR A 172 28.94 18.44 14.28
N ASN A 173 30.21 18.15 14.57
CA ASN A 173 31.13 19.10 15.22
C ASN A 173 31.88 19.97 14.18
N GLN A 174 31.53 19.85 12.90
CA GLN A 174 32.11 20.63 11.80
C GLN A 174 31.24 21.86 11.48
N TYR A 175 31.78 22.75 10.64
CA TYR A 175 31.04 23.90 10.15
C TYR A 175 29.79 23.46 9.37
N GLY A 176 28.64 24.03 9.73
CA GLY A 176 27.40 23.92 8.98
C GLY A 176 27.21 25.10 8.02
N MET A 177 26.25 24.98 7.10
CA MET A 177 25.79 26.12 6.30
C MET A 177 25.01 27.09 7.18
N ILE A 178 25.16 28.39 6.91
CA ILE A 178 24.35 29.43 7.55
C ILE A 178 22.90 29.26 7.07
N VAL A 179 21.98 29.15 8.01
CA VAL A 179 20.56 28.85 7.74
C VAL A 179 19.92 29.93 6.87
N ASP A 180 20.23 31.20 7.09
CA ASP A 180 19.68 32.32 6.29
C ASP A 180 20.05 32.21 4.81
N TYR A 181 21.31 31.85 4.52
CA TYR A 181 21.74 31.63 3.14
C TYR A 181 21.01 30.45 2.49
N LEU A 182 20.88 29.34 3.23
CA LEU A 182 20.15 28.17 2.76
C LEU A 182 18.67 28.51 2.51
N ALA A 183 18.03 29.29 3.38
CA ALA A 183 16.64 29.70 3.22
C ALA A 183 16.41 30.53 1.96
N GLU A 184 17.28 31.53 1.71
CA GLU A 184 17.19 32.35 0.50
C GLU A 184 17.52 31.55 -0.76
N TYR A 185 18.49 30.63 -0.71
CA TYR A 185 18.74 29.70 -1.80
C TYR A 185 17.51 28.87 -2.15
N LEU A 186 16.88 28.23 -1.16
CA LEU A 186 15.69 27.41 -1.37
C LEU A 186 14.55 28.24 -1.97
N ARG A 187 14.36 29.47 -1.49
CA ARG A 187 13.37 30.41 -2.01
C ARG A 187 13.60 30.78 -3.47
N GLU A 188 14.84 31.06 -3.86
CA GLU A 188 15.18 31.28 -5.28
C GLU A 188 14.93 30.02 -6.13
N MET A 189 15.22 28.83 -5.59
CA MET A 189 14.96 27.56 -6.27
C MET A 189 13.48 27.27 -6.50
N ARG A 190 12.56 27.87 -5.74
CA ARG A 190 11.12 27.78 -6.01
C ARG A 190 10.73 28.39 -7.36
N LYS A 191 11.52 29.32 -7.90
CA LYS A 191 11.22 30.02 -9.16
C LYS A 191 11.57 29.20 -10.41
N ILE A 192 12.40 28.16 -10.24
CA ILE A 192 12.87 27.30 -11.32
C ILE A 192 12.15 25.96 -11.21
N SER A 193 11.84 25.31 -12.33
CA SER A 193 11.32 23.93 -12.32
C SER A 193 12.33 23.01 -12.99
N CYS A 194 12.51 21.81 -12.42
CA CYS A 194 13.33 20.74 -12.98
C CYS A 194 12.49 19.49 -13.27
N ALA A 195 11.18 19.68 -13.46
CA ALA A 195 10.18 18.62 -13.61
C ALA A 195 10.31 17.81 -14.92
N ASP A 196 10.95 18.39 -15.93
CA ASP A 196 11.19 17.86 -17.27
C ASP A 196 12.49 17.04 -17.37
N ALA A 197 13.36 17.10 -16.34
CA ALA A 197 14.62 16.36 -16.31
C ALA A 197 14.45 14.83 -16.47
N ILE A 198 13.28 14.30 -16.09
CA ILE A 198 12.91 12.89 -16.26
C ILE A 198 12.87 12.53 -17.75
N ASP A 199 12.27 13.37 -18.60
CA ASP A 199 11.92 13.05 -19.98
C ASP A 199 13.15 12.84 -20.87
N LYS A 200 14.30 13.39 -20.46
CA LYS A 200 15.59 13.18 -21.12
C LYS A 200 16.02 11.71 -21.11
N PHE A 201 15.65 10.95 -20.07
CA PHE A 201 16.20 9.62 -19.82
C PHE A 201 15.14 8.54 -19.62
N PHE A 202 13.94 8.89 -19.14
CA PHE A 202 12.92 7.94 -18.71
C PHE A 202 11.52 8.35 -19.16
N LYS A 203 10.61 7.37 -19.21
CA LYS A 203 9.15 7.56 -19.32
C LYS A 203 8.46 6.98 -18.09
N LEU A 204 7.37 7.59 -17.65
CA LEU A 204 6.56 7.05 -16.56
C LEU A 204 5.65 5.93 -17.08
N GLY A 205 5.41 4.91 -16.25
CA GLY A 205 4.51 3.79 -16.57
C GLY A 205 3.04 4.19 -16.68
N ASN A 206 2.23 3.28 -17.20
CA ASN A 206 0.85 3.56 -17.59
C ASN A 206 -0.14 3.65 -16.40
N ASN A 207 0.22 3.14 -15.23
CA ASN A 207 -0.62 3.18 -14.03
C ASN A 207 -0.51 4.51 -13.26
N LEU A 208 0.24 5.49 -13.77
CA LEU A 208 0.28 6.84 -13.20
C LEU A 208 -0.76 7.73 -13.87
N ASN A 209 -1.74 8.21 -13.11
CA ASN A 209 -2.66 9.24 -13.63
C ASN A 209 -1.97 10.62 -13.69
N GLN A 210 -2.68 11.64 -14.18
CA GLN A 210 -2.11 12.99 -14.31
C GLN A 210 -1.67 13.59 -12.96
N ARG A 211 -2.41 13.33 -11.87
CA ARG A 211 -2.05 13.82 -10.53
C ARG A 211 -0.82 13.10 -9.99
N ASP A 212 -0.72 11.80 -10.23
CA ASP A 212 0.45 10.98 -9.89
C ASP A 212 1.69 11.47 -10.63
N THR A 213 1.54 11.78 -11.93
CA THR A 213 2.61 12.35 -12.75
C THR A 213 3.09 13.70 -12.21
N ILE A 214 2.18 14.60 -11.84
CA ILE A 214 2.53 15.91 -11.25
C ILE A 214 3.25 15.72 -9.90
N ALA A 215 2.77 14.81 -9.06
CA ALA A 215 3.38 14.46 -7.79
C ALA A 215 4.82 13.95 -7.91
N VAL A 216 5.04 13.00 -8.81
CA VAL A 216 6.37 12.43 -9.07
C VAL A 216 7.29 13.51 -9.63
N ARG A 217 6.86 14.26 -10.65
CA ARG A 217 7.67 15.31 -11.28
C ARG A 217 8.08 16.42 -10.30
N LYS A 218 7.17 16.92 -9.47
CA LYS A 218 7.51 17.91 -8.44
C LYS A 218 8.46 17.36 -7.39
N THR A 219 8.32 16.10 -7.00
CA THR A 219 9.23 15.45 -6.03
C THR A 219 10.64 15.32 -6.62
N VAL A 220 10.76 14.89 -7.89
CA VAL A 220 12.05 14.84 -8.59
C VAL A 220 12.66 16.24 -8.73
N SER A 221 11.87 17.23 -9.15
CA SER A 221 12.31 18.62 -9.27
C SER A 221 12.91 19.13 -7.96
N GLY A 222 12.19 18.94 -6.84
CA GLY A 222 12.67 19.32 -5.51
C GLY A 222 13.97 18.63 -5.11
N LEU A 223 14.08 17.31 -5.32
CA LEU A 223 15.28 16.56 -4.98
C LEU A 223 16.48 16.96 -5.85
N LEU A 224 16.28 17.21 -7.14
CA LEU A 224 17.34 17.66 -8.05
C LEU A 224 17.88 19.03 -7.64
N LYS A 225 17.02 19.97 -7.25
CA LYS A 225 17.44 21.29 -6.73
C LYS A 225 18.28 21.19 -5.45
N LEU A 226 18.02 20.18 -4.62
CA LEU A 226 18.76 19.96 -3.37
C LEU A 226 20.09 19.23 -3.61
N LEU A 227 20.11 18.22 -4.48
CA LEU A 227 21.25 17.32 -4.68
C LEU A 227 22.19 17.76 -5.82
N TYR A 228 21.66 18.44 -6.84
CA TYR A 228 22.38 18.89 -8.03
C TYR A 228 22.17 20.39 -8.25
N PRO A 229 22.59 21.25 -7.28
CA PRO A 229 22.35 22.69 -7.33
C PRO A 229 23.03 23.40 -8.51
N HIS A 230 23.99 22.73 -9.17
CA HIS A 230 24.72 23.21 -10.34
C HIS A 230 23.97 23.00 -11.66
N GLY A 231 22.86 22.26 -11.66
CA GLY A 231 22.00 22.07 -12.84
C GLY A 231 22.38 20.91 -13.77
N ASP A 232 23.52 20.26 -13.56
CA ASP A 232 23.88 19.06 -14.33
C ASP A 232 23.26 17.82 -13.69
N PHE A 233 22.31 17.21 -14.40
CA PHE A 233 21.57 16.04 -13.95
C PHE A 233 22.05 14.79 -14.69
N PRO A 234 22.97 13.98 -14.12
CA PRO A 234 23.37 12.71 -14.72
C PRO A 234 22.19 11.72 -14.67
N LYS A 235 22.13 10.80 -15.65
CA LYS A 235 21.06 9.78 -15.76
C LYS A 235 20.81 9.04 -14.45
N GLU A 236 21.87 8.59 -13.78
CA GLU A 236 21.81 7.90 -12.49
C GLU A 236 21.26 8.80 -11.35
N GLY A 237 21.59 10.09 -11.40
CA GLY A 237 21.07 11.07 -10.45
C GLY A 237 19.56 11.26 -10.59
N VAL A 238 19.08 11.40 -11.83
CA VAL A 238 17.65 11.49 -12.15
C VAL A 238 16.94 10.19 -11.76
N ALA A 239 17.52 9.03 -12.06
CA ALA A 239 16.96 7.73 -11.72
C ALA A 239 16.72 7.57 -10.21
N ARG A 240 17.72 7.90 -9.37
CA ARG A 240 17.58 7.80 -7.90
C ARG A 240 16.49 8.73 -7.35
N CYS A 241 16.41 9.96 -7.85
CA CYS A 241 15.34 10.89 -7.48
C CYS A 241 13.97 10.38 -7.92
N LEU A 242 13.89 9.80 -9.12
CA LEU A 242 12.66 9.24 -9.70
C LEU A 242 12.15 8.03 -8.91
N GLU A 243 13.03 7.10 -8.56
CA GLU A 243 12.69 5.93 -7.74
C GLU A 243 12.11 6.34 -6.39
N TYR A 244 12.77 7.27 -5.69
CA TYR A 244 12.26 7.78 -4.42
C TYR A 244 10.91 8.51 -4.59
N ALA A 245 10.77 9.31 -5.65
CA ALA A 245 9.52 10.03 -5.94
C ALA A 245 8.35 9.08 -6.20
N LEU A 246 8.58 8.01 -6.97
CA LEU A 246 7.60 6.95 -7.22
C LEU A 246 7.24 6.22 -5.93
N GLU A 247 8.22 5.86 -5.10
CA GLU A 247 7.98 5.21 -3.80
C GLU A 247 7.09 6.10 -2.90
N ALA A 248 7.44 7.37 -2.77
CA ALA A 248 6.75 8.32 -1.90
C ALA A 248 5.31 8.60 -2.35
N ARG A 249 5.06 8.71 -3.66
CA ARG A 249 3.70 8.90 -4.20
C ARG A 249 2.91 7.60 -4.21
N ARG A 250 3.54 6.46 -4.51
CA ARG A 250 2.90 5.14 -4.42
C ARG A 250 2.37 4.90 -3.00
N ARG A 251 3.13 5.26 -1.96
CA ARG A 251 2.68 5.14 -0.56
C ARG A 251 1.34 5.85 -0.31
N VAL A 252 1.11 7.03 -0.90
CA VAL A 252 -0.19 7.74 -0.86
C VAL A 252 -1.26 6.90 -1.56
N LYS A 253 -1.00 6.45 -2.78
CA LYS A 253 -1.95 5.68 -3.60
C LYS A 253 -2.35 4.34 -3.01
N GLU A 254 -1.42 3.64 -2.37
CA GLU A 254 -1.70 2.40 -1.64
C GLU A 254 -2.70 2.65 -0.49
N GLN A 255 -2.64 3.80 0.18
CA GLN A 255 -3.63 4.13 1.21
C GLN A 255 -4.98 4.53 0.60
N LEU A 256 -4.97 5.24 -0.52
CA LEU A 256 -6.18 5.58 -1.26
C LEU A 256 -6.89 4.33 -1.78
N LYS A 257 -6.15 3.32 -2.24
CA LYS A 257 -6.68 1.99 -2.61
C LYS A 257 -7.40 1.32 -1.44
N LYS A 258 -6.85 1.42 -0.22
CA LYS A 258 -7.51 0.89 0.99
C LYS A 258 -8.80 1.65 1.35
N LEU A 259 -8.83 2.97 1.11
CA LEU A 259 -9.95 3.83 1.48
C LEU A 259 -11.07 3.88 0.43
N GLY A 260 -10.71 3.96 -0.85
CA GLY A 260 -11.63 4.12 -1.99
C GLY A 260 -11.76 2.87 -2.87
N GLY A 261 -11.10 1.76 -2.52
CA GLY A 261 -11.21 0.49 -3.22
C GLY A 261 -10.82 0.58 -4.70
N MET A 262 -11.74 0.13 -5.57
CA MET A 262 -11.53 0.01 -7.02
C MET A 262 -11.29 1.34 -7.73
N GLU A 263 -11.60 2.49 -7.13
CA GLU A 263 -11.30 3.80 -7.74
C GLU A 263 -9.78 4.04 -7.85
N PHE A 264 -8.98 3.43 -6.97
CA PHE A 264 -7.53 3.66 -6.86
C PHE A 264 -6.70 2.39 -7.10
N TYR A 265 -7.18 1.47 -7.94
CA TYR A 265 -6.52 0.18 -8.20
C TYR A 265 -5.15 0.29 -8.92
N ASP A 266 -4.95 1.37 -9.68
CA ASP A 266 -3.70 1.67 -10.39
C ASP A 266 -2.60 2.14 -9.43
N VAL A 267 -1.97 1.18 -8.75
CA VAL A 267 -0.87 1.41 -7.79
C VAL A 267 0.47 0.84 -8.24
N HIS A 268 0.51 0.17 -9.40
CA HIS A 268 1.71 -0.46 -9.97
C HIS A 268 2.61 0.58 -10.64
N PHE A 269 3.26 1.40 -9.83
CA PHE A 269 4.11 2.47 -10.33
C PHE A 269 5.40 1.92 -10.94
N SER A 270 5.70 2.37 -12.15
CA SER A 270 6.89 1.99 -12.90
C SER A 270 7.46 3.16 -13.69
N TYR A 271 8.68 2.98 -14.18
CA TYR A 271 9.30 3.85 -15.17
C TYR A 271 10.07 3.02 -16.20
N ILE A 272 10.21 3.54 -17.41
CA ILE A 272 10.85 2.89 -18.55
C ILE A 272 12.10 3.68 -18.91
N ASP A 273 13.24 2.99 -19.04
CA ASP A 273 14.48 3.59 -19.55
C ASP A 273 14.40 3.81 -21.07
N ASN A 274 14.66 5.02 -21.54
CA ASN A 274 14.56 5.35 -22.96
C ASN A 274 15.62 4.67 -23.83
N GLU A 275 16.77 4.29 -23.25
CA GLU A 275 17.86 3.65 -23.98
C GLU A 275 17.70 2.13 -24.02
N THR A 276 17.34 1.51 -22.89
CA THR A 276 17.23 0.04 -22.79
C THR A 276 15.82 -0.48 -23.04
N LEU A 277 14.80 0.39 -22.96
CA LEU A 277 13.37 0.05 -22.98
C LEU A 277 12.94 -0.89 -21.84
N GLU A 278 13.77 -1.03 -20.81
CA GLU A 278 13.47 -1.82 -19.62
C GLU A 278 12.46 -1.06 -18.74
N GLU A 279 11.35 -1.73 -18.39
CA GLU A 279 10.38 -1.22 -17.42
C GLU A 279 10.74 -1.69 -16.01
N ARG A 280 10.85 -0.74 -15.08
CA ARG A 280 11.22 -0.97 -13.68
C ARG A 280 10.08 -0.57 -12.76
N PHE A 281 9.60 -1.52 -11.96
CA PHE A 281 8.53 -1.31 -10.99
C PHE A 281 9.10 -0.90 -9.63
N VAL A 282 8.47 0.09 -8.99
CA VAL A 282 8.88 0.61 -7.67
C VAL A 282 7.88 0.18 -6.61
N SER A 283 8.31 -0.61 -5.64
CA SER A 283 7.50 -1.07 -4.51
C SER A 283 7.65 -0.17 -3.27
N VAL A 284 6.80 -0.38 -2.26
CA VAL A 284 6.91 0.27 -0.95
C VAL A 284 7.07 -0.79 0.14
N LEU A 285 7.85 -0.52 1.19
CA LEU A 285 8.14 -1.51 2.24
C LEU A 285 6.91 -1.89 3.08
N GLU A 286 5.93 -1.00 3.14
CA GLU A 286 4.69 -1.17 3.89
C GLU A 286 3.72 -2.12 3.18
N GLN A 287 3.94 -2.39 1.89
CA GLN A 287 3.48 -3.63 1.31
C GLN A 287 4.44 -4.69 1.83
N GLY A 288 4.00 -5.51 2.80
CA GLY A 288 4.80 -6.60 3.35
C GLY A 288 5.63 -7.26 2.24
N GLY A 289 6.96 -7.12 2.35
CA GLY A 289 7.88 -7.21 1.21
C GLY A 289 7.93 -8.58 0.57
N GLY A 290 7.96 -8.61 -0.77
CA GLY A 290 7.74 -9.83 -1.54
C GLY A 290 6.32 -10.32 -1.34
N GLY A 291 5.62 -10.76 -2.39
CA GLY A 291 4.25 -11.24 -2.22
C GLY A 291 4.15 -12.18 -1.01
N LEU A 292 3.06 -12.06 -0.22
CA LEU A 292 2.77 -12.94 0.91
C LEU A 292 2.91 -14.44 0.54
N ILE A 293 2.75 -14.73 -0.74
CA ILE A 293 3.07 -15.97 -1.42
C ILE A 293 4.53 -15.92 -1.90
N ALA A 294 5.42 -16.51 -1.10
CA ALA A 294 6.84 -16.62 -1.44
C ALA A 294 7.08 -17.44 -2.73
N GLU A 295 8.15 -17.10 -3.46
CA GLU A 295 8.61 -17.92 -4.59
C GLU A 295 9.21 -19.24 -4.08
N GLY A 296 8.91 -20.35 -4.78
CA GLY A 296 9.34 -21.69 -4.41
C GLY A 296 8.20 -22.67 -4.15
N GLN A 297 8.52 -23.96 -4.04
CA GLN A 297 7.53 -24.98 -3.71
C GLN A 297 7.27 -25.00 -2.20
N LEU A 298 6.00 -25.03 -1.83
CA LEU A 298 5.59 -25.25 -0.45
C LEU A 298 5.81 -26.72 -0.06
N LYS A 299 5.83 -27.01 1.24
CA LYS A 299 5.79 -28.40 1.72
C LYS A 299 4.45 -29.05 1.33
N PRO A 300 4.39 -30.37 1.15
CA PRO A 300 3.13 -31.08 0.98
C PRO A 300 2.15 -30.71 2.11
N GLY A 301 0.91 -30.40 1.75
CA GLY A 301 -0.12 -29.92 2.67
C GLY A 301 -0.21 -28.43 2.91
N ALA A 302 0.70 -27.65 2.32
CA ALA A 302 0.63 -26.20 2.41
C ALA A 302 0.13 -25.59 1.11
N LEU A 303 -0.84 -24.68 1.21
CA LEU A 303 -1.41 -23.92 0.08
C LEU A 303 -2.00 -22.59 0.51
N HIS A 304 -2.32 -21.77 -0.48
CA HIS A 304 -2.98 -20.48 -0.29
C HIS A 304 -4.39 -20.48 -0.91
N THR A 305 -5.31 -19.80 -0.23
CA THR A 305 -6.66 -19.51 -0.72
C THR A 305 -7.01 -18.04 -0.44
N VAL A 306 -7.88 -17.47 -1.27
CA VAL A 306 -8.46 -16.15 -1.05
C VAL A 306 -9.94 -16.33 -0.80
N ALA A 307 -10.43 -15.73 0.29
CA ALA A 307 -11.82 -15.85 0.71
C ALA A 307 -12.28 -14.60 1.50
N PRO A 308 -13.58 -14.30 1.57
CA PRO A 308 -14.08 -13.23 2.41
C PRO A 308 -13.94 -13.60 3.90
N GLY A 309 -13.39 -12.70 4.69
CA GLY A 309 -13.34 -12.81 6.15
C GLY A 309 -14.61 -12.29 6.82
N SER A 310 -14.69 -12.41 8.15
CA SER A 310 -15.85 -11.97 8.94
C SER A 310 -16.18 -10.47 8.83
N ASN A 311 -15.23 -9.64 8.39
CA ASN A 311 -15.44 -8.21 8.16
C ASN A 311 -15.90 -7.88 6.74
N GLY A 312 -16.16 -8.89 5.90
CA GLY A 312 -16.60 -8.74 4.51
C GLY A 312 -15.49 -8.40 3.52
N MET A 313 -14.25 -8.17 3.97
CA MET A 313 -13.10 -7.94 3.10
C MET A 313 -12.45 -9.27 2.68
N LEU A 314 -11.84 -9.30 1.50
CA LEU A 314 -11.12 -10.47 1.00
C LEU A 314 -9.77 -10.62 1.70
N GLY A 315 -9.56 -11.79 2.31
CA GLY A 315 -8.34 -12.18 2.99
C GLY A 315 -7.58 -13.26 2.24
N LEU A 316 -6.25 -13.25 2.37
CA LEU A 316 -5.41 -14.36 2.00
C LEU A 316 -5.24 -15.27 3.22
N TYR A 317 -5.50 -16.56 3.03
CA TYR A 317 -5.34 -17.58 4.05
C TYR A 317 -4.34 -18.62 3.58
N ARG A 318 -3.40 -18.97 4.45
CA ARG A 318 -2.49 -20.09 4.25
C ARG A 318 -2.94 -21.27 5.08
N ILE A 319 -3.19 -22.39 4.42
CA ILE A 319 -3.50 -23.66 5.08
C ILE A 319 -2.19 -24.42 5.17
N GLU A 320 -1.87 -24.95 6.35
CA GLU A 320 -0.74 -25.82 6.61
C GLU A 320 -1.23 -27.11 7.25
N LEU A 321 -0.99 -28.23 6.60
CA LEU A 321 -1.40 -29.54 7.07
C LEU A 321 -0.19 -30.44 7.30
N GLN A 322 -0.18 -31.15 8.43
CA GLN A 322 0.77 -32.22 8.72
C GLN A 322 0.02 -33.53 9.03
N SER A 323 0.55 -34.66 8.54
CA SER A 323 0.09 -36.00 8.89
C SER A 323 1.09 -36.72 9.77
N THR A 324 0.60 -37.46 10.75
CA THR A 324 1.37 -38.39 11.56
C THR A 324 0.71 -39.76 11.54
N PRO A 325 1.43 -40.89 11.70
CA PRO A 325 0.79 -42.20 11.85
C PRO A 325 -0.20 -42.19 13.01
N GLY A 326 -1.44 -42.65 12.79
CA GLY A 326 -2.52 -42.49 13.75
C GLY A 326 -3.79 -43.25 13.38
N ASN A 327 -4.94 -42.81 13.92
CA ASN A 327 -6.23 -43.50 13.81
C ASN A 327 -7.29 -42.66 13.07
N GLY A 328 -6.88 -41.72 12.20
CA GLY A 328 -7.81 -40.91 11.42
C GLY A 328 -8.40 -39.73 12.17
N LYS A 329 -7.71 -39.20 13.19
CA LYS A 329 -8.16 -38.03 13.96
C LYS A 329 -7.78 -36.71 13.26
N LEU A 330 -8.71 -35.75 13.23
CA LEU A 330 -8.45 -34.39 12.78
C LEU A 330 -8.30 -33.44 13.98
N SER A 331 -7.26 -32.63 13.96
CA SER A 331 -7.03 -31.54 14.91
C SER A 331 -6.87 -30.22 14.18
N LEU A 332 -7.48 -29.16 14.72
CA LEU A 332 -7.56 -27.84 14.07
C LEU A 332 -6.92 -26.78 14.95
N SER A 333 -6.06 -25.94 14.37
CA SER A 333 -5.44 -24.77 15.01
C SER A 333 -5.54 -23.52 14.12
N GLY A 334 -5.32 -22.33 14.70
CA GLY A 334 -5.32 -21.06 13.95
C GLY A 334 -6.68 -20.38 13.72
N LEU A 335 -7.80 -21.04 14.04
CA LEU A 335 -9.17 -20.51 13.83
C LEU A 335 -9.90 -20.06 15.13
N GLY A 336 -9.19 -20.00 16.26
CA GLY A 336 -9.76 -19.62 17.56
C GLY A 336 -10.93 -20.52 18.00
N SER A 337 -11.93 -19.94 18.67
CA SER A 337 -13.16 -20.61 19.11
C SER A 337 -14.30 -20.57 18.07
N ASN A 338 -14.06 -20.03 16.86
CA ASN A 338 -15.12 -19.82 15.87
C ASN A 338 -15.57 -21.15 15.24
N ALA A 339 -16.80 -21.58 15.55
CA ALA A 339 -17.36 -22.83 15.06
C ALA A 339 -17.63 -22.79 13.55
N ASN A 340 -18.05 -21.64 13.01
CA ASN A 340 -18.46 -21.51 11.61
C ASN A 340 -17.29 -21.71 10.63
N SER A 341 -16.06 -21.43 11.04
CA SER A 341 -14.86 -21.65 10.21
C SER A 341 -14.27 -23.05 10.37
N LYS A 342 -14.58 -23.73 11.47
CA LYS A 342 -14.15 -25.13 11.68
C LYS A 342 -15.02 -26.11 10.91
N GLU A 343 -16.29 -25.78 10.72
CA GLU A 343 -17.26 -26.65 10.05
C GLU A 343 -16.91 -26.97 8.58
N PRO A 344 -16.52 -26.01 7.72
CA PRO A 344 -16.04 -26.29 6.36
C PRO A 344 -14.89 -27.28 6.32
N ILE A 345 -13.96 -27.21 7.28
CA ILE A 345 -12.81 -28.10 7.32
C ILE A 345 -13.23 -29.51 7.74
N ARG A 346 -14.22 -29.65 8.63
CA ARG A 346 -14.81 -30.95 8.99
C ARG A 346 -15.53 -31.57 7.80
N ILE A 347 -16.34 -30.80 7.08
CA ILE A 347 -17.01 -31.23 5.86
C ILE A 347 -15.99 -31.73 4.83
N ALA A 348 -14.89 -30.99 4.64
CA ALA A 348 -13.80 -31.39 3.76
C ALA A 348 -13.15 -32.72 4.18
N PHE A 349 -12.98 -32.93 5.50
CA PHE A 349 -12.40 -34.14 6.05
C PHE A 349 -13.32 -35.37 5.94
N ASP A 350 -14.61 -35.19 6.13
CA ASP A 350 -15.60 -36.26 5.94
C ASP A 350 -15.68 -36.67 4.46
N TYR A 351 -15.69 -35.67 3.56
CA TYR A 351 -15.60 -35.92 2.12
C TYR A 351 -14.30 -36.65 1.75
N PHE A 352 -13.17 -36.22 2.32
CA PHE A 352 -11.87 -36.86 2.14
C PHE A 352 -11.87 -38.33 2.56
N LYS A 353 -12.38 -38.65 3.75
CA LYS A 353 -12.48 -40.04 4.21
C LYS A 353 -13.28 -40.93 3.27
N ALA A 354 -14.37 -40.40 2.72
CA ALA A 354 -15.23 -41.15 1.81
C ALA A 354 -14.66 -41.28 0.37
N ASN A 355 -13.87 -40.31 -0.09
CA ASN A 355 -13.50 -40.19 -1.51
C ASN A 355 -12.00 -40.31 -1.80
N VAL A 356 -11.12 -40.43 -0.79
CA VAL A 356 -9.66 -40.52 -1.01
C VAL A 356 -9.25 -41.65 -1.96
N GLY A 357 -9.99 -42.76 -1.96
CA GLY A 357 -9.75 -43.90 -2.87
C GLY A 357 -9.92 -43.55 -4.35
N ARG A 358 -10.66 -42.46 -4.67
CA ARG A 358 -10.79 -41.93 -6.05
C ARG A 358 -9.57 -41.12 -6.48
N VAL A 359 -8.81 -40.59 -5.52
CA VAL A 359 -7.56 -39.85 -5.77
C VAL A 359 -6.38 -40.81 -5.83
N SER A 360 -6.31 -41.76 -4.90
CA SER A 360 -5.31 -42.83 -4.91
C SER A 360 -5.85 -44.09 -4.25
N ALA A 361 -5.88 -45.19 -5.01
CA ALA A 361 -6.40 -46.46 -4.53
C ALA A 361 -5.61 -47.06 -3.34
N ALA A 362 -4.34 -46.68 -3.19
CA ALA A 362 -3.48 -47.11 -2.07
C ALA A 362 -3.62 -46.23 -0.82
N ALA A 363 -4.25 -45.06 -0.94
CA ALA A 363 -4.30 -44.07 0.12
C ALA A 363 -5.40 -44.41 1.13
N LYS A 364 -5.00 -44.59 2.40
CA LYS A 364 -5.92 -44.88 3.51
C LYS A 364 -6.00 -43.69 4.45
N ALA A 365 -7.14 -42.99 4.42
CA ALA A 365 -7.33 -41.82 5.27
C ALA A 365 -7.22 -42.13 6.77
N ASN A 366 -7.60 -43.33 7.21
CA ASN A 366 -7.69 -43.70 8.63
C ASN A 366 -6.34 -44.12 9.27
N ASP A 367 -5.28 -44.30 8.48
CA ASP A 367 -3.97 -44.74 8.99
C ASP A 367 -3.12 -43.57 9.54
N HIS A 368 -3.65 -42.34 9.42
CA HIS A 368 -2.95 -41.11 9.77
C HIS A 368 -3.84 -40.18 10.60
N ASP A 369 -3.24 -39.50 11.57
CA ASP A 369 -3.82 -38.33 12.23
C ASP A 369 -3.37 -37.06 11.53
N TYR A 370 -4.29 -36.10 11.36
CA TYR A 370 -4.09 -34.87 10.61
C TYR A 370 -4.17 -33.66 11.55
N HIS A 371 -3.18 -32.79 11.44
CA HIS A 371 -3.18 -31.48 12.08
C HIS A 371 -3.24 -30.40 10.99
N LEU A 372 -4.37 -29.69 10.91
CA LEU A 372 -4.55 -28.56 9.99
C LEU A 372 -4.50 -27.26 10.79
N SER A 373 -3.60 -26.38 10.40
CA SER A 373 -3.50 -25.01 10.87
C SER A 373 -3.87 -24.03 9.77
N VAL A 374 -4.66 -23.02 10.10
CA VAL A 374 -4.95 -21.91 9.20
C VAL A 374 -4.25 -20.65 9.71
N VAL A 375 -3.41 -20.07 8.86
CA VAL A 375 -2.78 -18.78 9.11
C VAL A 375 -3.45 -17.74 8.23
N GLU A 376 -4.09 -16.78 8.87
CA GLU A 376 -4.64 -15.62 8.19
C GLU A 376 -3.53 -14.58 7.96
N LEU A 377 -3.38 -14.11 6.71
CA LEU A 377 -2.30 -13.20 6.33
C LEU A 377 -2.75 -11.74 6.21
N HIS A 378 -4.05 -11.49 6.07
CA HIS A 378 -4.64 -10.15 5.92
C HIS A 378 -5.49 -9.65 7.11
N ASN A 379 -5.63 -10.42 8.19
CA ASN A 379 -6.44 -10.06 9.38
C ASN A 379 -7.88 -9.60 9.07
N THR A 380 -8.49 -10.14 8.01
CA THR A 380 -9.91 -9.99 7.66
C THR A 380 -10.88 -10.76 8.59
N GLY A 381 -10.32 -11.55 9.50
CA GLY A 381 -11.02 -12.43 10.40
C GLY A 381 -11.30 -13.82 9.79
N PRO A 382 -11.89 -14.72 10.58
CA PRO A 382 -12.15 -16.10 10.18
C PRO A 382 -13.14 -16.16 8.99
N THR A 383 -12.92 -17.11 8.08
CA THR A 383 -13.75 -17.33 6.89
C THR A 383 -14.47 -18.68 6.95
N ASP A 384 -15.60 -18.81 6.26
CA ASP A 384 -16.38 -20.03 6.10
C ASP A 384 -16.16 -20.72 4.74
N GLN A 385 -15.28 -20.17 3.88
CA GLN A 385 -15.05 -20.69 2.52
C GLN A 385 -13.74 -21.47 2.39
N MET A 386 -13.62 -22.59 3.14
CA MET A 386 -12.37 -23.39 3.18
C MET A 386 -12.52 -24.85 2.79
N THR A 387 -13.70 -25.31 2.37
CA THR A 387 -13.97 -26.75 2.19
C THR A 387 -13.09 -27.36 1.10
N LEU A 388 -13.03 -26.75 -0.09
CA LEU A 388 -12.20 -27.26 -1.19
C LEU A 388 -10.69 -27.09 -0.94
N PRO A 389 -10.19 -25.91 -0.52
CA PRO A 389 -8.78 -25.75 -0.13
C PRO A 389 -8.33 -26.77 0.92
N ALA A 390 -9.14 -27.04 1.96
CA ALA A 390 -8.80 -28.05 2.97
C ALA A 390 -8.73 -29.47 2.38
N PHE A 391 -9.64 -29.82 1.46
CA PHE A 391 -9.60 -31.12 0.76
C PHE A 391 -8.33 -31.28 -0.08
N VAL A 392 -7.94 -30.26 -0.83
CA VAL A 392 -6.69 -30.29 -1.62
C VAL A 392 -5.46 -30.42 -0.72
N ALA A 393 -5.42 -29.73 0.42
CA ALA A 393 -4.34 -29.84 1.39
C ALA A 393 -4.24 -31.26 1.99
N LEU A 394 -5.36 -31.89 2.34
CA LEU A 394 -5.43 -33.27 2.85
C LEU A 394 -4.86 -34.27 1.85
N CYS A 395 -5.27 -34.18 0.58
CA CYS A 395 -4.74 -35.02 -0.49
C CYS A 395 -3.25 -34.77 -0.75
N SER A 396 -2.80 -33.51 -0.73
CA SER A 396 -1.39 -33.14 -0.93
C SER A 396 -0.48 -33.78 0.12
N VAL A 397 -0.85 -33.75 1.41
CA VAL A 397 -0.07 -34.40 2.47
C VAL A 397 -0.04 -35.91 2.30
N LEU A 398 -1.20 -36.53 2.10
CA LEU A 398 -1.30 -37.98 2.05
C LEU A 398 -0.52 -38.58 0.86
N LEU A 399 -0.48 -37.87 -0.26
CA LEU A 399 0.31 -38.26 -1.43
C LEU A 399 1.78 -37.87 -1.33
N GLY A 400 2.17 -37.08 -0.32
CA GLY A 400 3.52 -36.53 -0.18
C GLY A 400 3.93 -35.61 -1.33
N ARG A 401 2.96 -35.00 -2.02
CA ARG A 401 3.20 -34.15 -3.20
C ARG A 401 2.87 -32.69 -2.90
N SER A 402 3.80 -31.81 -3.20
CA SER A 402 3.60 -30.37 -3.10
C SER A 402 2.69 -29.85 -4.20
N ILE A 403 1.88 -28.85 -3.86
CA ILE A 403 1.08 -28.10 -4.82
C ILE A 403 1.99 -27.20 -5.66
N GLN A 404 1.55 -26.85 -6.87
CA GLN A 404 2.31 -25.99 -7.77
C GLN A 404 2.70 -24.67 -7.09
N SER A 405 3.92 -24.20 -7.37
CA SER A 405 4.45 -22.97 -6.79
C SER A 405 3.60 -21.76 -7.16
N GLN A 406 3.44 -20.84 -6.21
CA GLN A 406 2.68 -19.59 -6.34
C GLN A 406 1.22 -19.78 -6.79
N MET A 407 0.61 -20.92 -6.42
CA MET A 407 -0.78 -21.22 -6.71
C MET A 407 -1.72 -20.78 -5.60
N VAL A 408 -2.84 -20.16 -6.00
CA VAL A 408 -4.01 -19.90 -5.16
C VAL A 408 -5.17 -20.78 -5.63
N VAL A 409 -5.78 -21.51 -4.69
CA VAL A 409 -6.96 -22.35 -4.93
C VAL A 409 -8.20 -21.58 -4.56
N LEU A 410 -9.07 -21.31 -5.53
CA LEU A 410 -10.34 -20.62 -5.32
C LEU A 410 -11.50 -21.61 -5.41
N GLY A 411 -12.59 -21.29 -4.71
CA GLY A 411 -13.85 -22.05 -4.77
C GLY A 411 -14.11 -22.85 -3.51
N ASN A 412 -15.34 -23.34 -3.42
CA ASN A 412 -15.83 -24.06 -2.25
C ASN A 412 -16.59 -25.32 -2.71
N MET A 413 -16.90 -26.23 -1.79
CA MET A 413 -17.66 -27.44 -2.10
C MET A 413 -18.64 -27.80 -0.98
N SER A 414 -19.71 -28.52 -1.32
CA SER A 414 -20.61 -29.13 -0.35
C SER A 414 -20.12 -30.50 0.12
N LEU A 415 -20.74 -31.07 1.16
CA LEU A 415 -20.46 -32.45 1.62
C LEU A 415 -20.68 -33.50 0.51
N GLY A 416 -21.55 -33.22 -0.47
CA GLY A 416 -21.78 -34.10 -1.62
C GLY A 416 -20.74 -33.96 -2.75
N GLY A 417 -19.80 -33.02 -2.63
CA GLY A 417 -18.80 -32.73 -3.67
C GLY A 417 -19.29 -31.79 -4.77
N ASN A 418 -20.43 -31.11 -4.61
CA ASN A 418 -20.87 -30.09 -5.56
C ASN A 418 -20.03 -28.82 -5.38
N ILE A 419 -19.48 -28.31 -6.46
CA ILE A 419 -18.64 -27.11 -6.47
C ILE A 419 -19.49 -25.85 -6.44
N THR A 420 -19.23 -24.98 -5.48
CA THR A 420 -19.84 -23.65 -5.37
C THR A 420 -18.99 -22.61 -6.12
N PRO A 421 -19.61 -21.71 -6.91
CA PRO A 421 -18.89 -20.68 -7.63
C PRO A 421 -18.26 -19.65 -6.68
N VAL A 422 -17.10 -19.14 -7.08
CA VAL A 422 -16.37 -18.05 -6.40
C VAL A 422 -17.19 -16.77 -6.46
N GLN A 423 -17.38 -16.13 -5.31
CA GLN A 423 -17.95 -14.79 -5.22
C GLN A 423 -16.85 -13.74 -5.47
N ASN A 424 -17.18 -12.62 -6.10
CA ASN A 424 -16.25 -11.52 -6.40
C ASN A 424 -14.94 -12.01 -7.07
N LEU A 425 -15.06 -12.72 -8.19
CA LEU A 425 -13.91 -13.32 -8.89
C LEU A 425 -12.82 -12.29 -9.22
N ALA A 426 -13.19 -11.12 -9.76
CA ALA A 426 -12.24 -10.07 -10.11
C ALA A 426 -11.43 -9.57 -8.89
N GLU A 427 -12.10 -9.30 -7.77
CA GLU A 427 -11.45 -8.86 -6.53
C GLU A 427 -10.58 -9.96 -5.93
N SER A 428 -11.01 -11.23 -6.01
CA SER A 428 -10.24 -12.39 -5.53
C SER A 428 -8.96 -12.60 -6.34
N LEU A 429 -9.04 -12.46 -7.67
CA LEU A 429 -7.87 -12.50 -8.56
C LEU A 429 -6.92 -11.34 -8.27
N GLN A 430 -7.44 -10.15 -8.00
CA GLN A 430 -6.61 -9.00 -7.66
C GLN A 430 -5.88 -9.22 -6.33
N ALA A 431 -6.58 -9.69 -5.30
CA ALA A 431 -5.99 -10.00 -4.00
C ALA A 431 -4.91 -11.10 -4.11
N ALA A 432 -5.14 -12.12 -4.94
CA ALA A 432 -4.13 -13.14 -5.24
C ALA A 432 -2.90 -12.55 -5.95
N PHE A 433 -3.10 -11.65 -6.94
CA PHE A 433 -2.02 -11.01 -7.67
C PHE A 433 -1.15 -10.14 -6.75
N ASP A 434 -1.80 -9.29 -5.96
CA ASP A 434 -1.15 -8.40 -4.99
C ASP A 434 -0.36 -9.21 -3.94
N SER A 435 -0.83 -10.43 -3.64
CA SER A 435 -0.16 -11.37 -2.74
C SER A 435 0.98 -12.15 -3.38
N GLY A 436 1.27 -11.96 -4.68
CA GLY A 436 2.37 -12.64 -5.38
C GLY A 436 2.01 -13.99 -6.02
N ALA A 437 0.73 -14.28 -6.23
CA ALA A 437 0.32 -15.47 -6.97
C ALA A 437 0.62 -15.32 -8.47
N LYS A 438 1.09 -16.41 -9.09
CA LYS A 438 1.27 -16.53 -10.55
C LYS A 438 0.36 -17.59 -11.16
N ARG A 439 -0.23 -18.47 -10.33
CA ARG A 439 -1.15 -19.52 -10.77
C ARG A 439 -2.44 -19.43 -10.00
N ILE A 440 -3.56 -19.66 -10.68
CA ILE A 440 -4.88 -19.68 -10.05
C ILE A 440 -5.65 -20.91 -10.53
N LEU A 441 -6.26 -21.60 -9.57
CA LEU A 441 -7.19 -22.70 -9.83
C LEU A 441 -8.63 -22.19 -9.61
N ILE A 442 -9.44 -22.24 -10.68
CA ILE A 442 -10.81 -21.66 -10.71
C ILE A 442 -11.83 -22.76 -11.01
N PRO A 443 -12.99 -22.78 -10.34
CA PRO A 443 -14.06 -23.71 -10.70
C PRO A 443 -14.68 -23.38 -12.06
N MET A 444 -15.03 -24.41 -12.82
CA MET A 444 -15.77 -24.26 -14.10
C MET A 444 -17.11 -23.53 -13.90
N SER A 445 -17.73 -23.62 -12.72
CA SER A 445 -18.96 -22.88 -12.39
C SER A 445 -18.78 -21.36 -12.32
N SER A 446 -17.53 -20.86 -12.23
CA SER A 446 -17.21 -19.42 -12.20
C SER A 446 -16.79 -18.85 -13.56
N VAL A 447 -16.83 -19.64 -14.64
CA VAL A 447 -16.39 -19.18 -15.97
C VAL A 447 -17.18 -17.97 -16.47
N SER A 448 -18.47 -17.88 -16.18
CA SER A 448 -19.30 -16.72 -16.55
C SER A 448 -18.83 -15.41 -15.90
N ALA A 449 -18.22 -15.48 -14.71
CA ALA A 449 -17.70 -14.32 -14.00
C ALA A 449 -16.34 -13.83 -14.54
N ILE A 450 -15.68 -14.57 -15.43
CA ILE A 450 -14.38 -14.16 -16.03
C ILE A 450 -14.53 -12.86 -16.80
N ALA A 451 -15.69 -12.61 -17.43
CA ALA A 451 -15.96 -11.37 -18.14
C ALA A 451 -15.91 -10.11 -17.23
N THR A 452 -15.98 -10.28 -15.91
CA THR A 452 -15.83 -9.18 -14.94
C THR A 452 -14.37 -8.84 -14.63
N VAL A 453 -13.43 -9.70 -15.02
CA VAL A 453 -12.01 -9.56 -14.72
C VAL A 453 -11.34 -8.75 -15.85
N PRO A 454 -10.56 -7.70 -15.54
CA PRO A 454 -9.77 -7.00 -16.55
C PRO A 454 -8.82 -7.96 -17.27
N GLY A 455 -8.77 -7.87 -18.61
CA GLY A 455 -7.95 -8.77 -19.42
C GLY A 455 -6.46 -8.72 -19.06
N GLU A 456 -5.95 -7.54 -18.71
CA GLU A 456 -4.58 -7.37 -18.23
C GLU A 456 -4.29 -8.10 -16.93
N LEU A 457 -5.25 -8.15 -15.98
CA LEU A 457 -5.09 -8.90 -14.74
C LEU A 457 -5.13 -10.40 -15.00
N PHE A 458 -6.08 -10.85 -15.82
CA PHE A 458 -6.24 -12.26 -16.15
C PHE A 458 -4.99 -12.83 -16.86
N ALA A 459 -4.37 -12.03 -17.75
CA ALA A 459 -3.15 -12.41 -18.47
C ALA A 459 -1.92 -12.60 -17.57
N LYS A 460 -1.91 -12.09 -16.33
CA LYS A 460 -0.80 -12.27 -15.38
C LYS A 460 -0.78 -13.65 -14.72
N PHE A 461 -1.83 -14.44 -14.89
CA PHE A 461 -1.98 -15.74 -14.26
C PHE A 461 -1.89 -16.89 -15.26
N GLN A 462 -1.20 -17.96 -14.86
CA GLN A 462 -1.44 -19.28 -15.43
C GLN A 462 -2.70 -19.85 -14.76
N THR A 463 -3.82 -19.86 -15.48
CA THR A 463 -5.11 -20.31 -14.98
C THR A 463 -5.34 -21.79 -15.27
N SER A 464 -5.93 -22.50 -14.31
CA SER A 464 -6.39 -23.87 -14.45
C SER A 464 -7.85 -23.95 -14.02
N PHE A 465 -8.65 -24.69 -14.77
CA PHE A 465 -10.06 -24.91 -14.46
C PHE A 465 -10.28 -26.32 -13.94
N TYR A 466 -11.21 -26.47 -13.01
CA TYR A 466 -11.63 -27.78 -12.52
C TYR A 466 -13.15 -27.93 -12.50
N SER A 467 -13.64 -29.14 -12.78
CA SER A 467 -15.07 -29.47 -12.76
C SER A 467 -15.57 -30.04 -11.44
N ASP A 468 -14.72 -30.77 -10.73
CA ASP A 468 -15.06 -31.47 -9.49
C ASP A 468 -13.88 -31.47 -8.49
N PRO A 469 -14.10 -31.85 -7.23
CA PRO A 469 -13.05 -31.81 -6.21
C PRO A 469 -11.83 -32.68 -6.53
N VAL A 470 -12.02 -33.83 -7.17
CA VAL A 470 -10.92 -34.76 -7.49
C VAL A 470 -10.06 -34.17 -8.61
N ASP A 471 -10.69 -33.64 -9.66
CA ASP A 471 -9.99 -32.90 -10.73
C ASP A 471 -9.21 -31.71 -10.17
N ALA A 472 -9.78 -30.96 -9.20
CA ALA A 472 -9.07 -29.87 -8.52
C ALA A 472 -7.75 -30.32 -7.87
N VAL A 473 -7.72 -31.52 -7.27
CA VAL A 473 -6.51 -32.09 -6.67
C VAL A 473 -5.46 -32.39 -7.74
N PHE A 474 -5.83 -33.06 -8.82
CA PHE A 474 -4.90 -33.40 -9.91
C PHE A 474 -4.28 -32.15 -10.53
N LYS A 475 -5.12 -31.14 -10.85
CA LYS A 475 -4.66 -29.84 -11.37
C LYS A 475 -3.75 -29.11 -10.38
N ALA A 476 -4.11 -29.08 -9.09
CA ALA A 476 -3.30 -28.43 -8.07
C ALA A 476 -1.92 -29.08 -7.89
N LEU A 477 -1.83 -30.41 -8.01
CA LEU A 477 -0.59 -31.16 -7.90
C LEU A 477 0.24 -31.15 -9.21
N GLY A 478 -0.32 -30.66 -10.31
CA GLY A 478 0.34 -30.66 -11.62
C GLY A 478 0.50 -32.05 -12.22
N VAL A 479 -0.46 -32.93 -11.94
CA VAL A 479 -0.53 -34.29 -12.49
C VAL A 479 -1.68 -34.32 -13.48
N GLU A 480 -1.43 -34.75 -14.71
CA GLU A 480 -2.48 -34.97 -15.71
C GLU A 480 -3.21 -36.29 -15.50
#